data_AF-A0A7W0G1J5-F1
#
_entry.id   AF-A0A7W0G1J5-F1
#
_cell.length_a   1.000
_cell.length_b   1.000
_cell.length_c   1.000
_cell.angle_alpha   90.00
_cell.angle_beta   90.00
_cell.angle_gamma   90.00
#
_symmetry.space_group_name_H-M   'P 1'
#
loop_
_entity.id
_entity.type
_entity.pdbx_description
1 polymer ?
#
loop_
_entity_poly.entity_id
_entity_poly.type
_entity_poly.pdbx_seq_one_letter_code
_entity_poly.pdbx_strand_id
1 'polypeptide(L)' 'MAREEDRKKFVELASKRVNRTLKDIQLIGNLSNRSNYDYTDQDVAKIFKALTDEAAACRKRFEQASRKSADTMFVLE' A
#
# COMPACT_ATOMS: atom_id res chain seq x y z
N MET A 1 -16.30 16.13 -18.30
CA MET A 1 -16.00 16.94 -17.10
C MET A 1 -15.99 16.08 -15.83
N ALA A 2 -17.07 15.37 -15.48
CA ALA A 2 -17.13 14.52 -14.26
C ALA A 2 -15.92 13.57 -14.05
N ARG A 3 -15.51 12.80 -15.07
CA ARG A 3 -14.37 11.87 -14.96
C ARG A 3 -13.02 12.55 -14.70
N GLU A 4 -12.88 13.82 -15.09
CA GLU A 4 -11.64 14.58 -14.85
C GLU A 4 -11.56 15.03 -13.38
N GLU A 5 -12.69 15.42 -12.79
CA GLU A 5 -12.79 15.75 -11.36
C GLU A 5 -12.57 14.51 -10.48
N ASP A 6 -13.16 13.37 -10.86
CA ASP A 6 -12.91 12.08 -10.20
C ASP A 6 -11.43 11.70 -10.24
N ARG A 7 -10.78 11.89 -11.39
CA ARG A 7 -9.34 11.64 -11.54
C ARG A 7 -8.50 12.57 -10.68
N LYS A 8 -8.80 13.88 -10.67
CA LYS A 8 -8.10 14.86 -9.82
C LYS A 8 -8.22 14.51 -8.34
N LYS A 9 -9.44 14.18 -7.90
CA LYS A 9 -9.71 13.76 -6.51
C LYS A 9 -8.97 12.46 -6.16
N PHE A 10 -8.94 11.49 -7.06
CA PHE A 10 -8.15 10.27 -6.87
C PHE A 10 -6.66 10.57 -6.73
N VAL A 11 -6.10 11.38 -7.62
CA VAL A 11 -4.66 11.76 -7.60
C VAL A 11 -4.32 12.49 -6.31
N GLU A 12 -5.12 13.48 -5.90
CA GLU A 12 -4.90 14.21 -4.66
C GLU A 12 -4.90 13.29 -3.43
N LEU A 13 -5.92 12.43 -3.32
CA LEU A 13 -6.03 11.47 -2.22
C LEU A 13 -4.90 10.44 -2.22
N ALA A 14 -4.55 9.92 -3.40
CA ALA A 14 -3.45 8.97 -3.55
C ALA A 14 -2.12 9.60 -3.15
N SER A 15 -1.79 10.78 -3.69
CA SER A 15 -0.57 11.51 -3.36
C SER A 15 -0.50 11.82 -1.86
N LYS A 16 -1.59 12.28 -1.23
CA LYS A 16 -1.60 12.57 0.21
C LYS A 16 -1.39 11.31 1.06
N ARG A 17 -2.00 10.18 0.69
CA ARG A 17 -1.85 8.91 1.41
C ARG A 17 -0.45 8.32 1.26
N VAL A 18 0.06 8.26 0.03
CA VAL A 18 1.41 7.75 -0.25
C VAL A 18 2.48 8.58 0.46
N ASN A 19 2.39 9.91 0.43
CA ASN A 19 3.35 10.77 1.14
C ASN A 19 3.34 10.56 2.65
N ARG A 20 2.17 10.31 3.27
CA ARG A 20 2.08 10.00 4.70
C ARG A 20 2.76 8.66 5.00
N THR A 21 2.41 7.62 4.24
CA THR A 21 3.02 6.29 4.39
C THR A 21 4.54 6.34 4.22
N LEU A 22 5.05 7.10 3.26
CA LEU A 22 6.51 7.27 3.09
C LEU A 22 7.17 7.91 4.31
N LYS A 23 6.54 8.92 4.91
CA LYS A 23 7.03 9.53 6.16
C LYS A 23 7.02 8.53 7.31
N ASP A 24 5.95 7.75 7.45
CA ASP A 24 5.86 6.72 8.49
C ASP A 24 6.95 5.65 8.31
N ILE A 25 7.22 5.22 7.07
CA ILE A 25 8.33 4.29 6.77
C ILE A 25 9.69 4.90 7.13
N GLN A 26 9.91 6.19 6.86
CA GLN A 26 11.14 6.88 7.28
C GLN A 26 11.28 6.92 8.81
N LEU A 27 10.19 7.17 9.53
CA LEU A 27 10.20 7.14 11.00
C LEU A 27 10.50 5.74 11.54
N ILE A 28 9.96 4.69 10.92
CA ILE A 28 10.32 3.30 11.23
C ILE A 28 11.82 3.08 10.96
N GLY A 29 12.36 3.63 9.86
CA GLY A 29 13.79 3.58 9.55
C GLY A 29 14.67 4.22 10.64
N ASN A 30 14.20 5.28 11.29
CA ASN A 30 14.93 5.93 12.40
C ASN A 30 15.06 5.03 13.63
N LEU A 31 14.21 4.00 13.78
CA LEU A 31 14.34 3.01 14.86
C LEU A 31 15.55 2.09 14.68
N SER A 32 16.24 2.14 13.54
CA SER A 32 17.50 1.40 13.32
C SER A 32 18.66 1.87 14.19
N ASN A 33 18.50 3.00 14.89
CA ASN A 33 19.52 3.50 15.81
C ASN A 33 19.59 2.65 17.08
N ARG A 34 20.47 1.63 17.09
CA ARG A 34 20.72 0.75 18.24
C ARG A 34 21.29 1.45 19.47
N SER A 35 21.79 2.69 19.36
CA SER A 35 22.24 3.46 20.52
C SER A 35 21.07 3.97 21.37
N ASN A 36 19.90 4.17 20.75
CA ASN A 36 18.70 4.67 21.44
C ASN A 36 17.67 3.56 21.71
N TYR A 37 17.76 2.44 20.99
CA TYR A 37 16.77 1.38 21.02
C TYR A 37 17.42 0.00 21.08
N ASP A 38 16.87 -0.87 21.91
CA ASP A 38 17.21 -2.29 21.92
C ASP A 38 16.15 -3.06 21.13
N TYR A 39 16.59 -3.82 20.14
CA TYR A 39 15.71 -4.65 19.32
C TYR A 39 16.47 -5.85 18.78
N THR A 40 15.74 -6.94 18.54
CA THR A 40 16.30 -8.15 17.96
C THR A 40 16.09 -8.20 16.46
N ASP A 41 16.85 -9.04 15.77
CA ASP A 41 16.62 -9.31 14.34
C ASP A 41 15.24 -9.93 14.08
N GLN A 42 14.63 -10.59 15.08
CA GLN A 42 13.25 -11.07 14.98
C GLN A 42 12.24 -9.92 14.95
N ASP A 43 12.47 -8.85 15.69
CA ASP A 43 11.58 -7.68 15.71
C ASP A 43 11.64 -6.95 14.37
N VAL A 44 12.84 -6.78 13.83
CA VAL A 44 13.06 -6.23 12.48
C VAL A 44 12.32 -7.08 11.44
N ALA A 45 12.48 -8.41 11.49
CA ALA A 45 11.82 -9.31 10.55
C ALA A 45 10.28 -9.21 10.63
N LYS A 46 9.71 -9.11 11.84
CA LYS A 46 8.26 -8.95 12.03
C LYS A 46 7.75 -7.62 11.45
N ILE A 47 8.48 -6.52 11.67
CA ILE A 47 8.13 -5.20 11.13
C ILE A 47 8.09 -5.23 9.60
N PHE A 48 9.16 -5.70 8.96
CA PHE A 48 9.22 -5.74 7.50
C PHE A 48 8.25 -6.74 6.88
N LYS A 49 7.98 -7.87 7.56
CA LYS A 49 6.95 -8.81 7.14
C LYS A 49 5.57 -8.15 7.11
N ALA A 50 5.18 -7.47 8.19
CA ALA A 50 3.90 -6.79 8.26
C ALA A 50 3.74 -5.70 7.17
N LEU A 51 4.80 -4.90 6.93
CA LEU A 51 4.80 -3.90 5.87
C LEU A 51 4.64 -4.53 4.47
N THR A 52 5.34 -5.62 4.22
CA THR A 52 5.31 -6.32 2.92
C THR A 52 3.95 -6.99 2.69
N ASP A 53 3.39 -7.65 3.71
CA ASP A 53 2.07 -8.28 3.63
C ASP A 53 0.97 -7.26 3.33
N GLU A 54 0.99 -6.10 4.00
CA GLU A 54 0.01 -5.04 3.75
C GLU A 54 0.17 -4.42 2.35
N ALA A 55 1.41 -4.20 1.90
CA ALA A 55 1.68 -3.74 0.54
C ALA A 55 1.19 -4.75 -0.52
N ALA A 56 1.40 -6.04 -0.28
CA ALA A 56 0.92 -7.11 -1.15
C ALA A 56 -0.62 -7.17 -1.17
N ALA A 57 -1.28 -7.03 -0.02
CA ALA A 57 -2.74 -6.96 0.07
C ALA A 57 -3.30 -5.73 -0.68
N CYS A 58 -2.65 -4.57 -0.53
CA CYS A 58 -2.99 -3.35 -1.26
C CYS A 58 -2.90 -3.58 -2.78
N ARG A 59 -1.79 -4.12 -3.27
CA ARG A 59 -1.60 -4.47 -4.68
C ARG A 59 -2.68 -5.43 -5.19
N LYS A 60 -2.98 -6.49 -4.44
CA LYS A 60 -4.03 -7.46 -4.79
C LYS A 60 -5.40 -6.79 -4.96
N ARG A 61 -5.74 -5.80 -4.12
CA ARG A 61 -7.00 -5.05 -4.26
C ARG A 61 -7.05 -4.25 -5.57
N PHE A 62 -5.94 -3.63 -5.97
CA PHE A 62 -5.86 -2.95 -7.27
C PHE A 62 -5.94 -3.93 -8.45
N GLU A 63 -5.29 -5.08 -8.36
CA GLU A 63 -5.36 -6.14 -9.39
C GLU A 63 -6.77 -6.73 -9.50
N GLN A 64 -7.44 -6.99 -8.37
CA GLN A 64 -8.85 -7.44 -8.34
C GLN A 64 -9.80 -6.38 -8.89
N ALA A 65 -9.61 -5.11 -8.54
CA ALA A 65 -10.40 -4.01 -9.09
C ALA A 65 -10.24 -3.89 -10.62
N SER A 66 -9.03 -4.15 -11.14
CA SER A 66 -8.78 -4.20 -12.59
C SER A 66 -9.41 -5.43 -13.26
N ARG A 67 -9.44 -6.58 -12.57
CA ARG A 67 -10.05 -7.82 -13.09
C ARG A 67 -11.57 -7.82 -13.05
N LYS A 68 -12.19 -7.07 -12.12
CA LYS A 68 -13.65 -6.89 -12.04
C LYS A 68 -14.29 -6.24 -13.27
N SER A 69 -13.49 -5.69 -14.19
CA SER A 69 -13.96 -5.17 -15.47
C SER A 69 -14.00 -6.24 -16.59
N ALA A 70 -13.57 -7.48 -16.33
CA ALA A 70 -13.41 -8.53 -17.33
C ALA A 70 -14.10 -9.88 -16.98
N ASP A 71 -15.08 -9.89 -16.07
CA ASP A 71 -15.78 -11.12 -15.69
C ASP A 71 -17.28 -10.89 -15.49
N THR A 72 -18.01 -10.74 -16.60
CA THR A 72 -19.41 -11.16 -16.73
C THR A 72 -19.71 -11.45 -18.20
N MET A 73 -19.07 -12.47 -18.77
CA MET A 73 -19.59 -13.15 -19.96
C MET A 73 -19.35 -14.65 -19.81
N PHE A 74 -20.22 -15.29 -19.04
CA PHE A 74 -20.48 -16.71 -19.21
C PHE A 74 -21.35 -16.87 -20.45
N VAL A 75 -20.80 -17.40 -21.54
CA VAL A 75 -21.56 -17.84 -22.71
C VAL A 75 -21.61 -19.35 -22.66
N LEU A 76 -22.82 -19.90 -22.65
CA LEU A 76 -23.08 -21.33 -22.75
C LEU A 76 -23.52 -21.58 -24.20
N GLU A 77 -22.57 -22.04 -25.02
CA GLU A 77 -22.76 -22.92 -26.20
C GLU A 77 -21.39 -23.39 -26.70
#